data_AF-A0A7I8JRP7-F1
#
_entry.id   AF-A0A7I8JRP7-F1
#
_cell.length_a   1.000
_cell.length_b   1.000
_cell.length_c   1.000
_cell.angle_alpha   90.00
_cell.angle_beta   90.00
_cell.angle_gamma   90.00
#
_symmetry.space_group_name_H-M   'P 1'
#
loop_
_entity.id
_entity.type
_entity.pdbx_description
1 polymer ?
#
loop_
_entity_poly.entity_id
_entity_poly.type
_entity_poly.pdbx_seq_one_letter_code
_entity_poly.pdbx_strand_id
1 'polypeptide(L)'
;MILAKLISMKNKDRNIREYILEMFHLASKLKALKLKLLEDLLVHFALISLLTQLNQFKVSYNCQRDKWSLNELISYFVLEEERLK
;
A
#
# COMPACT_ATOMS: atom_id res chain seq x y z
N MET A 1 -0.79 -5.04 19.23
CA MET A 1 -1.47 -6.09 18.42
C MET A 1 -1.13 -5.90 16.95
N ILE A 2 -0.69 -6.94 16.22
CA ILE A 2 -0.20 -6.83 14.83
C ILE A 2 -1.28 -6.27 13.88
N LEU A 3 -2.53 -6.72 14.04
CA LEU A 3 -3.66 -6.25 13.24
C LEU A 3 -3.93 -4.75 13.43
N ALA A 4 -3.85 -4.25 14.67
CA ALA A 4 -4.02 -2.83 14.97
C ALA A 4 -2.92 -1.97 14.33
N LYS A 5 -1.68 -2.49 14.26
CA LYS A 5 -0.56 -1.80 13.59
C LYS A 5 -0.77 -1.75 12.07
N LEU A 6 -1.27 -2.83 11.47
CA LEU A 6 -1.58 -2.86 10.03
C LEU A 6 -2.65 -1.82 9.66
N ILE A 7 -3.71 -1.69 10.46
CA ILE A 7 -4.84 -0.78 10.19
C ILE A 7 -4.49 0.69 10.47
N SER A 8 -3.64 0.96 11.45
CA SER A 8 -3.26 2.34 11.83
C SER A 8 -2.04 2.88 11.07
N MET A 9 -1.41 2.07 10.22
CA MET A 9 -0.23 2.45 9.45
C MET A 9 -0.56 3.55 8.43
N LYS A 10 -0.18 4.79 8.75
CA LYS A 10 -0.23 5.93 7.84
C LYS A 10 1.12 6.12 7.16
N ASN A 11 1.13 6.48 5.88
CA ASN A 11 2.38 6.79 5.16
C ASN A 11 2.87 8.24 5.39
N LYS A 12 2.30 8.97 6.36
CA LYS A 12 2.72 10.34 6.73
C LYS A 12 4.23 10.37 6.97
N ASP A 13 4.94 11.05 6.07
CA ASP A 13 6.36 11.38 6.15
C ASP A 13 7.34 10.18 6.03
N ARG A 14 6.88 9.06 5.45
CA ARG A 14 7.71 7.86 5.25
C ARG A 14 8.00 7.59 3.78
N ASN A 15 9.16 6.99 3.51
CA ASN A 15 9.49 6.47 2.19
C ASN A 15 8.48 5.37 1.81
N ILE A 16 7.89 5.48 0.62
CA ILE A 16 6.81 4.57 0.17
C ILE A 16 7.32 3.13 0.08
N ARG A 17 8.58 2.92 -0.29
CA ARG A 17 9.21 1.60 -0.36
C ARG A 17 9.29 0.93 1.01
N GLU A 18 9.73 1.68 2.01
CA GLU A 18 9.80 1.20 3.41
C GLU A 18 8.40 0.88 3.95
N TYR A 19 7.43 1.73 3.61
CA TYR A 19 6.02 1.52 3.97
C TYR A 19 5.46 0.21 3.41
N ILE A 20 5.67 -0.04 2.10
CA ILE A 20 5.21 -1.28 1.44
C ILE A 20 5.90 -2.50 2.06
N LEU A 21 7.21 -2.45 2.27
CA LEU A 21 7.97 -3.52 2.91
C LEU A 21 7.48 -3.84 4.32
N GLU A 22 7.22 -2.80 5.14
CA GLU A 22 6.68 -2.99 6.49
C GLU A 22 5.28 -3.62 6.45
N MET A 23 4.43 -3.22 5.49
CA MET A 23 3.10 -3.80 5.31
C MET A 23 3.16 -5.30 4.93
N PHE A 24 4.07 -5.68 4.03
CA PHE A 24 4.31 -7.09 3.68
C PHE A 24 4.84 -7.90 4.87
N HIS A 25 5.74 -7.31 5.65
CA HIS A 25 6.28 -7.95 6.86
C HIS A 25 5.19 -8.23 7.88
N LEU A 26 4.28 -7.27 8.11
CA LEU A 26 3.15 -7.46 9.01
C LEU A 26 2.18 -8.54 8.50
N ALA A 27 1.92 -8.58 7.19
CA ALA A 27 1.08 -9.63 6.60
C ALA A 27 1.71 -11.03 6.73
N SER A 28 3.03 -11.14 6.56
CA SER A 28 3.77 -12.39 6.79
C SER A 28 3.67 -12.85 8.25
N LYS A 29 3.79 -11.93 9.20
CA LYS A 29 3.58 -12.23 10.64
C LYS A 29 2.15 -12.67 10.94
N LEU A 30 1.13 -12.06 10.33
CA LEU A 30 -0.26 -12.50 10.46
C LEU A 30 -0.45 -13.91 9.90
N LYS A 31 0.16 -14.21 8.75
CA LYS A 31 0.13 -15.55 8.14
C LYS A 31 0.74 -16.61 9.08
N ALA A 32 1.85 -16.30 9.77
CA ALA A 32 2.46 -17.18 10.76
C ALA A 32 1.52 -17.47 11.96
N LEU A 33 0.62 -16.54 12.28
CA LEU A 33 -0.44 -16.70 13.28
C LEU A 33 -1.70 -17.38 12.74
N LYS A 34 -1.65 -17.98 11.55
CA LYS A 34 -2.80 -18.56 10.82
C LYS A 34 -3.89 -17.55 10.44
N LEU A 35 -3.58 -16.24 10.51
CA LEU A 35 -4.45 -15.15 10.07
C LEU A 35 -4.01 -14.73 8.66
N LYS A 36 -4.51 -15.43 7.64
CA LYS A 36 -4.15 -15.15 6.25
C LYS A 36 -4.91 -13.90 5.77
N LEU A 37 -4.19 -12.85 5.43
CA LEU A 37 -4.75 -11.70 4.71
C LEU A 37 -4.86 -12.03 3.22
N LEU A 38 -5.94 -11.63 2.55
CA LEU A 38 -6.03 -11.72 1.10
C LEU A 38 -5.10 -10.70 0.47
N GLU A 39 -4.42 -11.06 -0.63
CA GLU A 39 -3.55 -10.14 -1.38
C GLU A 39 -4.34 -8.92 -1.86
N ASP A 40 -5.57 -9.10 -2.35
CA ASP A 40 -6.48 -8.02 -2.72
C ASP A 40 -6.73 -7.03 -1.58
N LEU A 41 -6.87 -7.53 -0.34
CA LEU A 41 -7.06 -6.70 0.85
C LEU A 41 -5.78 -5.92 1.17
N LEU A 42 -4.61 -6.55 1.03
CA LEU A 42 -3.32 -5.89 1.23
C LEU A 42 -3.13 -4.73 0.24
N VAL A 43 -3.47 -4.96 -1.04
CA VAL A 43 -3.44 -3.94 -2.09
C VAL A 43 -4.39 -2.79 -1.75
N HIS A 44 -5.60 -3.08 -1.27
CA HIS A 44 -6.55 -2.05 -0.84
C HIS A 44 -6.05 -1.26 0.38
N PHE A 45 -5.41 -1.90 1.35
CA PHE A 45 -4.82 -1.21 2.51
C PHE A 45 -3.68 -0.29 2.11
N ALA A 46 -2.80 -0.74 1.20
CA ALA A 46 -1.73 0.08 0.64
C ALA A 46 -2.33 1.30 -0.09
N LEU A 47 -3.31 1.07 -0.98
CA LEU A 47 -4.02 2.11 -1.71
C LEU A 47 -4.62 3.17 -0.78
N ILE A 48 -5.48 2.77 0.16
CA ILE A 48 -6.20 3.71 1.04
C ILE A 48 -5.21 4.59 1.82
N SER A 49 -4.12 4.01 2.31
CA SER A 49 -3.10 4.72 3.07
C SER A 49 -2.26 5.68 2.23
N LEU A 50 -2.16 5.45 0.92
CA LEU A 50 -1.39 6.26 -0.02
C LEU A 50 -2.26 7.33 -0.70
N LEU A 51 -3.54 7.03 -0.95
CA LEU A 51 -4.57 7.97 -1.44
C LEU A 51 -4.83 9.13 -0.47
N THR A 52 -4.46 8.98 0.80
CA THR A 52 -4.53 10.08 1.78
C THR A 52 -3.40 11.11 1.63
N GLN A 53 -2.38 10.83 0.83
CA GLN A 53 -1.24 11.73 0.62
C GLN A 53 -1.07 12.20 -0.82
N LEU A 54 -1.50 11.41 -1.81
CA LEU A 54 -1.28 11.70 -3.23
C LEU A 54 -2.61 11.96 -3.94
N ASN A 55 -3.01 13.23 -4.03
CA ASN A 55 -4.24 13.63 -4.73
C ASN A 55 -4.24 13.23 -6.22
N GLN A 56 -3.07 13.17 -6.87
CA GLN A 56 -2.95 12.73 -8.26
C GLN A 56 -3.09 11.22 -8.44
N PHE A 57 -2.72 10.42 -7.43
CA PHE A 57 -2.94 8.97 -7.43
C PHE A 57 -4.43 8.65 -7.53
N LYS A 58 -5.27 9.40 -6.81
CA LYS A 58 -6.74 9.30 -6.85
C LYS A 58 -7.28 9.43 -8.29
N VAL A 59 -6.74 10.38 -9.05
CA VAL A 59 -7.16 10.65 -10.43
C VAL A 59 -6.71 9.53 -11.37
N SER A 60 -5.44 9.10 -11.29
CA SER A 60 -4.93 7.98 -12.10
C SER A 60 -5.65 6.66 -11.81
N TYR A 61 -5.88 6.35 -10.53
CA TYR A 61 -6.61 5.15 -10.12
C TYR A 61 -8.06 5.16 -10.60
N ASN A 62 -8.78 6.28 -10.44
CA ASN A 62 -10.18 6.39 -10.87
C ASN A 62 -10.36 6.39 -12.40
N CYS A 63 -9.33 6.79 -13.17
CA CYS A 63 -9.34 6.71 -14.63
C CYS A 63 -9.12 5.28 -15.15
N GLN A 64 -8.47 4.42 -14.37
CA GLN A 64 -8.24 3.02 -14.72
C GLN A 64 -9.49 2.20 -14.33
N ARG A 65 -10.11 1.53 -15.30
CA ARG A 65 -11.34 0.76 -15.07
C ARG A 65 -11.11 -0.57 -14.34
N ASP A 66 -9.88 -1.08 -14.37
CA ASP A 66 -9.51 -2.38 -13.81
C ASP A 66 -8.82 -2.25 -12.44
N LYS A 67 -8.99 -3.28 -11.60
CA LYS A 67 -8.25 -3.40 -10.33
C LYS A 67 -6.75 -3.44 -10.62
N TRP A 68 -5.99 -2.58 -9.97
CA TRP A 68 -4.54 -2.62 -10.06
C TRP A 68 -4.00 -3.87 -9.37
N SER A 69 -3.08 -4.54 -10.03
CA SER A 69 -2.22 -5.54 -9.43
C SER A 69 -1.23 -4.87 -8.47
N LEU A 70 -0.67 -5.68 -7.58
CA LEU A 70 0.39 -5.24 -6.67
C LEU A 70 1.59 -4.64 -7.42
N ASN A 71 1.97 -5.24 -8.56
CA ASN A 71 3.10 -4.79 -9.36
C ASN A 71 2.86 -3.44 -10.02
N GLU A 72 1.63 -3.15 -10.45
CA GLU A 72 1.24 -1.84 -10.97
C GLU A 72 1.27 -0.79 -9.87
N LEU A 73 0.80 -1.13 -8.67
CA LEU A 73 0.92 -0.28 -7.49
C LEU A 73 2.39 0.10 -7.26
N ILE A 74 3.27 -0.89 -7.16
CA ILE A 74 4.71 -0.67 -6.90
C ILE A 74 5.33 0.19 -8.00
N SER A 75 5.03 -0.11 -9.27
CA SER A 75 5.58 0.64 -10.41
C SER A 75 5.19 2.11 -10.39
N TYR A 76 3.91 2.42 -10.13
CA TYR A 76 3.46 3.80 -10.01
C TYR A 76 4.11 4.52 -8.84
N PHE A 77 4.31 3.84 -7.70
CA PHE A 77 4.97 4.46 -6.56
C PHE A 77 6.43 4.80 -6.82
N VAL A 78 7.17 3.91 -7.49
CA VAL A 78 8.55 4.20 -7.90
C VAL A 78 8.58 5.43 -8.80
N LEU A 79 7.65 5.51 -9.77
CA LEU A 79 7.54 6.66 -10.67
C LEU A 79 7.22 7.97 -9.93
N GLU A 80 6.25 7.95 -9.00
CA GLU A 80 5.90 9.15 -8.22
C GLU A 80 7.02 9.58 -7.26
N GLU A 81 7.74 8.62 -6.66
CA GLU A 81 8.91 8.91 -5.82
C GLU A 81 10.04 9.57 -6.63
N GLU A 82 10.27 9.12 -7.87
CA GLU A 82 11.22 9.76 -8.79
C GLU A 82 10.78 11.17 -9.20
N ARG A 83 9.47 11.41 -9.36
CA ARG A 83 8.94 12.72 -9.75
C ARG A 83 8.95 13.74 -8.60
N LEU A 84 8.89 13.27 -7.35
CA LEU A 84 8.95 14.12 -6.15
C LEU A 84 10.38 14.42 -5.68
N LYS A 85 11.40 13.81 -6.30
CA LYS A 85 12.81 14.20 -6.17
C LYS A 85 13.14 15.41 -7.03
#